data_AF-A0A0G0L6I0-F1
#
_entry.id   AF-A0A0G0L6I0-F1
#
_cell.length_a   1.000
_cell.length_b   1.000
_cell.length_c   1.000
_cell.angle_alpha   90.00
_cell.angle_beta   90.00
_cell.angle_gamma   90.00
#
_symmetry.space_group_name_H-M   'P 1'
#
loop_
_entity.id
_entity.type
_entity.pdbx_description
1 polymer ?
#
loop_
_entity_poly.entity_id
_entity_poly.type
_entity_poly.pdbx_seq_one_letter_code
_entity_poly.pdbx_strand_id
1 'polypeptide(L)'
;MKKSTLIIIILALIILAWSPWLTKVKVENLINEKFQSEWYGVMDGCSLHEIKNTGRFIFGFKSSITYGCGMKIYNPEEELKVEWHGVYVSPFGTVHGDFLRTD
;
A
#
# COMPACT_ATOMS: atom_id res chain seq x y z
N MET A 1 -1.70 34.50 -15.20
CA MET A 1 -0.52 33.59 -15.11
C MET A 1 0.35 33.74 -16.34
N LYS A 2 1.68 33.80 -16.19
CA LYS A 2 2.59 33.77 -17.33
C LYS A 2 2.55 32.38 -17.97
N LYS A 3 2.68 32.29 -19.30
CA LYS A 3 2.69 31.01 -20.04
C LYS A 3 3.76 30.05 -19.49
N SER A 4 4.90 30.57 -19.07
CA SER A 4 5.96 29.81 -18.41
C SER A 4 5.51 29.14 -17.11
N THR A 5 4.76 29.83 -16.26
CA THR A 5 4.20 29.27 -15.02
C THR A 5 3.26 28.11 -15.32
N LEU A 6 2.41 28.25 -16.34
CA LEU A 6 1.49 27.18 -16.74
C LEU A 6 2.23 25.93 -17.21
N ILE A 7 3.28 26.09 -18.02
CA ILE A 7 4.11 24.97 -18.51
C ILE A 7 4.77 24.23 -17.34
N ILE A 8 5.31 24.96 -16.37
CA ILE A 8 5.95 24.36 -15.18
C ILE A 8 4.94 23.54 -14.37
N ILE A 9 3.73 24.05 -14.17
CA ILE A 9 2.67 23.34 -13.45
C ILE A 9 2.29 22.05 -14.19
N ILE A 10 2.11 22.10 -15.50
CA ILE A 10 1.77 20.92 -16.32
C ILE A 10 2.87 19.85 -16.22
N LEU A 11 4.14 20.26 -16.35
CA LEU A 11 5.28 19.34 -16.22
C LEU A 11 5.32 18.71 -14.82
N ALA A 12 5.12 19.48 -13.77
CA ALA A 12 5.06 18.98 -12.40
C ALA A 12 3.94 17.94 -12.22
N LEU A 13 2.75 18.20 -12.77
CA LEU A 13 1.62 17.27 -12.72
C LEU A 13 1.90 15.98 -13.47
N ILE A 14 2.54 16.03 -14.63
CA ILE A 14 2.92 14.82 -15.39
C ILE A 14 3.92 13.98 -14.59
N ILE A 15 4.94 14.62 -14.01
CA ILE A 15 5.95 13.96 -13.19
C ILE A 15 5.31 13.31 -11.96
N LEU A 16 4.37 13.99 -11.30
CA LEU A 16 3.64 13.44 -10.15
C LEU A 16 2.68 12.32 -10.55
N ALA A 17 1.99 12.45 -11.68
CA ALA A 17 1.04 11.45 -12.17
C ALA A 17 1.74 10.14 -12.50
N TRP A 18 2.96 10.21 -13.05
CA TRP A 18 3.79 9.04 -13.31
C TRP A 18 4.55 8.58 -12.07
N SER A 19 5.00 9.46 -11.19
CA SER A 19 5.80 9.13 -9.99
C SER A 19 7.00 8.20 -10.31
N PRO A 20 7.97 8.63 -11.14
CA PRO A 20 9.06 7.78 -11.62
C PRO A 20 9.96 7.20 -10.52
N TRP A 21 10.00 7.84 -9.34
CA TRP A 21 10.78 7.39 -8.18
C TRP A 21 10.09 6.28 -7.37
N LEU A 22 8.87 5.88 -7.73
CA LEU A 22 8.18 4.71 -7.18
C LEU A 22 8.35 3.53 -8.12
N THR A 23 8.92 2.45 -7.58
CA THR A 23 9.04 1.15 -8.24
C THR A 23 8.14 0.14 -7.54
N LYS A 24 7.80 -0.95 -8.23
CA LYS A 24 6.99 -2.03 -7.65
C LYS A 24 7.56 -2.52 -6.31
N VAL A 25 8.86 -2.83 -6.28
CA VAL A 25 9.56 -3.29 -5.07
C VAL A 25 9.51 -2.27 -3.94
N LYS A 26 9.72 -0.98 -4.26
CA LYS A 26 9.65 0.09 -3.25
C LYS A 26 8.24 0.23 -2.67
N VAL A 27 7.23 0.12 -3.52
CA VAL A 27 5.82 0.16 -3.11
C VAL A 27 5.47 -1.02 -2.20
N GLU A 28 5.88 -2.23 -2.58
CA GLU A 28 5.68 -3.44 -1.76
C GLU A 28 6.35 -3.33 -0.39
N ASN A 29 7.57 -2.79 -0.33
CA ASN A 29 8.27 -2.54 0.93
C ASN A 29 7.52 -1.52 1.80
N LEU A 30 7.07 -0.40 1.23
CA LEU A 30 6.30 0.61 1.97
C LEU A 30 4.99 0.04 2.55
N ILE A 31 4.31 -0.82 1.79
CA ILE A 31 3.10 -1.50 2.23
C ILE A 31 3.41 -2.44 3.40
N ASN A 32 4.46 -3.25 3.29
CA ASN A 32 4.88 -4.16 4.37
C ASN A 32 5.28 -3.38 5.64
N GLU A 33 6.10 -2.33 5.51
CA GLU A 33 6.49 -1.49 6.63
C GLU A 33 5.28 -0.86 7.32
N LYS A 34 4.33 -0.31 6.55
CA LYS A 34 3.10 0.25 7.08
C LYS A 34 2.28 -0.80 7.81
N PHE A 35 2.06 -1.96 7.20
CA PHE A 35 1.30 -3.06 7.79
C PHE A 35 1.93 -3.52 9.12
N GLN A 36 3.24 -3.77 9.12
CA GLN A 36 3.97 -4.17 10.33
C GLN A 36 3.89 -3.10 11.41
N SER A 37 3.95 -1.81 11.04
CA SER A 37 3.85 -0.72 12.01
C SER A 37 2.48 -0.62 12.67
N GLU A 38 1.40 -0.99 11.98
CA GLU A 38 0.04 -0.95 12.53
C GLU A 38 -0.26 -2.12 13.45
N TRP A 39 0.32 -3.29 13.16
CA TRP A 39 0.13 -4.50 13.95
C TRP A 39 1.25 -4.75 14.98
N TYR A 40 2.24 -3.85 15.07
CA TYR A 40 3.34 -3.97 16.02
C TYR A 40 2.83 -3.93 17.46
N GLY A 41 3.07 -5.00 18.20
CA GLY A 41 2.68 -5.10 19.62
C GLY A 41 1.21 -5.46 19.86
N VAL A 42 0.43 -5.73 18.80
CA VAL A 42 -0.96 -6.21 18.94
C VAL A 42 -0.95 -7.72 19.18
N MET A 43 -1.43 -8.15 20.34
CA MET A 43 -1.45 -9.56 20.77
C MET A 43 -2.32 -10.46 19.86
N ASP A 44 -3.47 -9.96 19.44
CA ASP A 44 -4.38 -10.58 18.47
C ASP A 44 -4.21 -9.88 17.11
N GLY A 45 -2.95 -9.79 16.68
CA GLY A 45 -2.57 -9.03 15.50
C GLY A 45 -2.77 -9.81 14.20
N CYS A 46 -2.61 -9.11 13.09
CA CYS A 46 -2.57 -9.71 11.77
C CYS A 46 -1.15 -9.87 11.25
N SER A 47 -0.93 -10.90 10.43
CA SER A 47 0.32 -11.14 9.71
C SER A 47 0.09 -10.97 8.20
N LEU A 48 1.00 -10.26 7.54
CA LEU A 48 0.97 -10.09 6.10
C LEU A 48 1.53 -11.34 5.43
N HIS A 49 0.74 -11.95 4.53
CA HIS A 49 1.13 -13.16 3.81
C HIS A 49 1.68 -12.84 2.43
N GLU A 50 0.96 -12.03 1.65
CA GLU A 50 1.31 -11.75 0.26
C GLU A 50 0.94 -10.32 -0.14
N ILE A 51 1.76 -9.73 -1.02
CA ILE A 51 1.44 -8.51 -1.75
C ILE A 51 1.42 -8.86 -3.25
N LYS A 52 0.29 -8.62 -3.92
CA LYS A 52 0.07 -8.98 -5.33
C LYS A 52 -0.66 -7.89 -6.08
N ASN A 53 -0.71 -8.00 -7.41
CA ASN A 53 -1.35 -7.01 -8.29
C ASN A 53 -0.82 -5.57 -8.13
N THR A 54 0.44 -5.40 -7.67
CA THR A 54 1.08 -4.10 -7.56
C THR A 54 1.30 -3.49 -8.95
N GLY A 55 0.54 -2.46 -9.28
CA GLY A 55 0.53 -1.81 -10.58
C GLY A 55 0.47 -0.29 -10.49
N ARG A 56 0.93 0.38 -11.55
CA ARG A 56 0.86 1.84 -11.64
C ARG A 56 -0.60 2.30 -11.66
N PHE A 57 -0.86 3.39 -10.96
CA PHE A 57 -2.13 4.11 -10.97
C PHE A 57 -1.85 5.61 -11.16
N ILE A 58 -2.86 6.39 -11.54
CA ILE A 58 -2.66 7.84 -11.70
C ILE A 58 -2.27 8.40 -10.34
N PHE A 59 -1.13 9.11 -10.29
CA PHE A 59 -0.53 9.59 -9.05
C PHE A 59 -0.12 8.45 -8.10
N GLY A 60 0.49 7.36 -8.58
CA GLY A 60 1.15 6.40 -7.69
C GLY A 60 0.92 4.95 -8.08
N PHE A 61 0.60 4.10 -7.10
CA PHE A 61 0.43 2.67 -7.29
C PHE A 61 -0.79 2.13 -6.53
N LYS A 62 -1.38 1.07 -7.07
CA LYS A 62 -2.37 0.24 -6.37
C LYS A 62 -1.81 -1.16 -6.18
N SER A 63 -2.19 -1.80 -5.09
CA SER A 63 -1.81 -3.17 -4.78
C SER A 63 -2.92 -3.89 -4.02
N SER A 64 -2.85 -5.21 -4.03
CA SER A 64 -3.68 -6.11 -3.25
C SER A 64 -2.81 -6.81 -2.23
N ILE A 65 -3.33 -7.02 -1.04
CA ILE A 65 -2.64 -7.77 0.01
C ILE A 65 -3.48 -8.94 0.47
N THR A 66 -2.80 -9.97 0.94
CA THR A 66 -3.40 -11.08 1.66
C THR A 66 -2.83 -11.08 3.06
N TYR A 67 -3.67 -11.06 4.08
CA TYR A 67 -3.25 -11.14 5.48
C TYR A 67 -4.14 -12.12 6.26
N GLY A 68 -3.61 -12.63 7.37
CA GLY A 68 -4.36 -13.45 8.32
C GLY A 68 -4.31 -12.86 9.71
N CYS A 69 -5.41 -12.92 10.47
CA CYS A 69 -5.51 -12.37 11.83
C CYS A 69 -5.84 -13.47 12.83
N GLY A 70 -5.36 -13.31 14.06
CA GLY A 70 -5.71 -14.20 15.16
C GLY A 70 -4.60 -14.33 16.19
N MET A 71 -4.98 -14.69 17.42
CA MET A 71 -4.04 -15.16 18.42
C MET A 71 -3.26 -16.32 17.80
N LYS A 72 -1.95 -16.30 18.01
CA LYS A 72 -0.97 -17.26 17.50
C LYS A 72 -1.17 -18.68 18.09
N ILE A 73 -2.37 -19.25 18.03
CA ILE A 73 -2.64 -20.67 18.17
C ILE A 73 -2.45 -21.22 16.76
N TYR A 74 -1.21 -21.63 16.52
CA TYR A 74 -0.66 -22.09 15.26
C TYR A 74 -1.44 -23.30 14.73
N ASN A 75 -2.54 -23.06 14.03
CA ASN A 75 -3.16 -24.02 13.14
C ASN A 75 -3.17 -23.43 11.73
N PRO A 76 -2.19 -23.78 10.87
CA PRO A 76 -2.06 -23.22 9.52
C PRO A 76 -3.24 -23.53 8.59
N GLU A 77 -4.14 -24.43 9.01
CA GLU A 77 -5.38 -24.76 8.30
C GLU A 77 -6.56 -23.84 8.65
N GLU A 78 -6.46 -23.04 9.72
CA GLU A 78 -7.54 -22.15 10.21
C GLU A 78 -7.23 -20.65 10.10
N GLU A 79 -6.07 -20.26 9.58
CA GLU A 79 -5.79 -18.84 9.29
C GLU A 79 -6.77 -18.32 8.24
N LEU A 80 -7.71 -17.47 8.66
CA LEU A 80 -8.61 -16.74 7.78
C LEU A 80 -7.79 -15.83 6.88
N LYS A 81 -7.49 -16.29 5.66
CA LYS A 81 -6.83 -15.48 4.63
C LYS A 81 -7.84 -14.48 4.08
N VAL A 82 -7.66 -13.22 4.45
CA VAL A 82 -8.44 -12.11 3.91
C VAL A 82 -7.66 -11.51 2.74
N GLU A 83 -8.24 -11.57 1.55
CA GLU A 83 -7.73 -10.85 0.39
C GLU A 83 -8.32 -9.44 0.36
N TRP A 84 -7.45 -8.44 0.41
CA TRP A 84 -7.84 -7.05 0.40
C TRP A 84 -7.36 -6.34 -0.86
N HIS A 85 -8.32 -5.75 -1.57
CA HIS A 85 -8.09 -4.98 -2.79
C HIS A 85 -8.35 -3.51 -2.50
N GLY A 86 -7.31 -2.77 -2.11
CA GLY A 86 -7.49 -1.35 -1.81
C GLY A 86 -6.25 -0.58 -1.42
N VAL A 87 -5.06 -1.19 -1.40
CA VAL A 87 -3.86 -0.49 -0.94
C VAL A 87 -3.43 0.47 -2.04
N TYR A 88 -3.42 1.77 -1.72
CA TYR A 88 -2.94 2.81 -2.62
C TYR A 88 -1.69 3.46 -2.03
N VAL A 89 -0.64 3.60 -2.84
CA VAL A 89 0.57 4.32 -2.45
C VAL A 89 0.65 5.59 -3.29
N SER A 90 0.58 6.74 -2.60
CA SER A 90 0.64 8.07 -3.22
C SER A 90 2.02 8.36 -3.82
N PRO A 91 2.16 9.42 -4.66
CA PRO A 91 3.46 9.79 -5.23
C PRO A 91 4.48 10.13 -4.14
N PHE A 92 4.03 10.54 -2.95
CA PHE A 92 4.92 10.91 -1.85
C PHE A 92 5.34 9.72 -0.99
N GLY A 93 4.90 8.49 -1.33
CA GLY A 93 5.23 7.28 -0.58
C GLY A 93 4.29 7.00 0.60
N THR A 94 3.26 7.81 0.81
CA THR A 94 2.23 7.55 1.82
C THR A 94 1.35 6.37 1.38
N VAL A 95 1.22 5.38 2.26
CA VAL A 95 0.34 4.22 2.07
C VAL A 95 -1.03 4.54 2.63
N HIS A 96 -2.06 4.39 1.79
CA HIS A 96 -3.46 4.53 2.11
C HIS A 96 -4.10 3.15 1.98
N GLY A 97 -4.52 2.61 3.12
CA GLY A 97 -5.37 1.46 3.19
C GLY A 97 -5.87 1.29 4.60
N ASP A 98 -7.10 0.82 4.72
CA ASP A 98 -7.64 0.47 6.03
C ASP A 98 -7.29 -0.99 6.29
N PHE A 99 -6.17 -1.19 6.99
CA PHE A 99 -5.72 -2.52 7.37
C PHE A 99 -6.43 -3.02 8.63
N LEU A 100 -7.35 -2.23 9.23
CA LEU A 100 -7.97 -2.47 10.53
C LEU A 100 -9.40 -3.04 10.42
N ARG A 101 -9.76 -3.70 9.32
CA ARG A 101 -11.13 -4.22 9.17
C ARG A 101 -11.38 -5.39 10.12
N THR A 102 -11.85 -5.06 11.31
CA THR A 102 -12.59 -5.92 12.24
C THR A 102 -14.01 -6.08 11.71
N ASP A 103 -14.24 -7.13 10.93
CA ASP A 103 -15.60 -7.66 10.78
C ASP A 103 -15.91 -8.55 12.00
#